data_AF-A0A6I4ZYP8-F1
#
_entry.id   AF-A0A6I4ZYP8-F1
#
_cell.length_a   1.000
_cell.length_b   1.000
_cell.length_c   1.000
_cell.angle_alpha   90.00
_cell.angle_beta   90.00
_cell.angle_gamma   90.00
#
_symmetry.space_group_name_H-M   'P 1'
#
loop_
_entity.id
_entity.type
_entity.pdbx_description
1 polymer ?
#
loop_
_entity_poly.entity_id
_entity_poly.type
_entity_poly.pdbx_seq_one_letter_code
_entity_poly.pdbx_strand_id
1 'polypeptide(L)'
;MKQEFTGKSKDIIRGIITAATMAIEPNYNDIYQSKILDYFKGDIFVKAPPFNVLQGGCLDGGSDYDGRRNYTLLSFDYEKKTPVGVMPYQKIYAFPTESPENHSCVWIFLAHYKSAKKISKKKTEITFQNDTKLVVPISKEALLKQVQRTSHCANQFEYRLSNNFLGFTKPLY
;
A
#
# COMPACT_ATOMS: atom_id res chain seq x y z
N MET A 1 -23.93 -4.13 -6.02
CA MET A 1 -24.20 -2.67 -6.06
C MET A 1 -22.86 -1.99 -6.28
N LYS A 2 -22.60 -1.41 -7.46
CA LYS A 2 -21.30 -0.80 -7.79
C LYS A 2 -21.27 0.62 -7.21
N GLN A 3 -20.36 0.91 -6.27
CA GLN A 3 -20.12 2.29 -5.82
C GLN A 3 -19.21 2.96 -6.84
N GLU A 4 -19.71 3.97 -7.54
CA GLU A 4 -18.94 4.80 -8.44
C GLU A 4 -18.52 6.09 -7.73
N PHE A 5 -17.23 6.38 -7.71
CA PHE A 5 -16.69 7.66 -7.29
C PHE A 5 -16.18 8.41 -8.53
N THR A 6 -16.76 9.57 -8.81
CA THR A 6 -16.41 10.44 -9.95
C THR A 6 -15.61 11.64 -9.47
N GLY A 7 -14.36 11.78 -9.94
CA GLY A 7 -13.55 13.00 -9.82
C GLY A 7 -13.05 13.42 -11.21
N LYS A 8 -12.95 14.72 -11.50
CA LYS A 8 -12.39 15.23 -12.76
C LYS A 8 -10.87 15.04 -12.76
N SER A 9 -10.27 15.06 -13.94
CA SER A 9 -8.86 14.71 -14.29
C SER A 9 -7.70 15.39 -13.51
N LYS A 10 -7.95 16.15 -12.44
CA LYS A 10 -6.94 16.70 -11.52
C LYS A 10 -7.27 16.53 -10.03
N ASP A 11 -8.40 15.91 -9.69
CA ASP A 11 -8.83 15.75 -8.31
C ASP A 11 -8.25 14.46 -7.73
N ILE A 12 -7.36 14.59 -6.73
CA ILE A 12 -6.92 13.43 -5.94
C ILE A 12 -8.16 12.86 -5.25
N ILE A 13 -8.53 11.62 -5.60
CA ILE A 13 -9.74 10.99 -5.05
C ILE A 13 -9.46 10.48 -3.64
N ARG A 14 -10.27 10.91 -2.68
CA ARG A 14 -10.14 10.64 -1.25
C ARG A 14 -11.30 9.79 -0.72
N GLY A 15 -11.13 9.20 0.46
CA GLY A 15 -12.15 8.38 1.15
C GLY A 15 -12.34 6.98 0.57
N ILE A 16 -11.43 6.53 -0.30
CA ILE A 16 -11.54 5.23 -0.97
C ILE A 16 -10.78 4.13 -0.22
N ILE A 17 -9.54 4.40 0.22
CA ILE A 17 -8.74 3.41 0.94
C ILE A 17 -9.25 3.29 2.37
N THR A 18 -9.44 2.06 2.82
CA THR A 18 -9.89 1.75 4.19
C THR A 18 -9.04 0.65 4.81
N ALA A 19 -9.29 0.32 6.07
CA ALA A 19 -8.68 -0.82 6.74
C ALA A 19 -9.00 -2.17 6.05
N ALA A 20 -10.03 -2.24 5.19
CA ALA A 20 -10.40 -3.43 4.42
C ALA A 20 -9.69 -3.54 3.07
N THR A 21 -8.96 -2.50 2.63
CA THR A 21 -8.26 -2.52 1.35
C THR A 21 -7.10 -3.52 1.38
N MET A 22 -7.12 -4.52 0.50
CA MET A 22 -6.08 -5.56 0.38
C MET A 22 -5.04 -5.24 -0.70
N ALA A 23 -5.48 -4.70 -1.83
CA ALA A 23 -4.61 -4.30 -2.92
C ALA A 23 -5.23 -3.22 -3.81
N ILE A 24 -4.39 -2.49 -4.54
CA ILE A 24 -4.77 -1.60 -5.65
C ILE A 24 -3.97 -2.05 -6.87
N GLU A 25 -4.65 -2.57 -7.89
CA GLU A 25 -4.04 -2.97 -9.16
C GLU A 25 -4.47 -2.04 -10.30
N PRO A 26 -3.62 -1.86 -11.33
CA PRO A 26 -4.02 -1.15 -12.54
C PRO A 26 -5.15 -1.91 -13.24
N ASN A 27 -6.11 -1.15 -13.76
CA ASN A 27 -7.16 -1.69 -14.60
C ASN A 27 -7.06 -1.01 -15.96
N TYR A 28 -6.76 -1.80 -16.99
CA TYR A 28 -6.55 -1.32 -18.36
C TYR A 28 -7.90 -1.01 -19.03
N ASN A 29 -8.57 0.03 -18.53
CA ASN A 29 -9.85 0.52 -19.00
C ASN A 29 -9.84 2.06 -19.01
N ASP A 30 -10.44 2.66 -20.03
CA ASP A 30 -10.40 4.11 -20.25
C ASP A 30 -11.09 4.91 -19.13
N ILE A 31 -12.10 4.32 -18.49
CA ILE A 31 -12.90 4.98 -17.45
C ILE A 31 -12.39 4.60 -16.06
N TYR A 32 -12.30 3.29 -15.76
CA TYR A 32 -11.87 2.80 -14.45
C TYR A 32 -10.42 2.35 -14.53
N GLN A 33 -9.49 3.24 -14.20
CA GLN A 33 -8.06 3.01 -14.39
C GLN A 33 -7.41 2.17 -13.27
N SER A 34 -8.14 1.89 -12.19
CA SER A 34 -7.69 1.00 -11.12
C SER A 34 -8.82 0.12 -10.58
N LYS A 35 -8.41 -1.00 -9.99
CA LYS A 35 -9.26 -1.93 -9.29
C LYS A 35 -8.69 -2.16 -7.88
N ILE A 36 -9.55 -2.02 -6.89
CA ILE A 36 -9.24 -2.25 -5.48
C ILE A 36 -9.81 -3.60 -5.09
N LEU A 37 -8.98 -4.43 -4.49
CA LEU A 37 -9.43 -5.64 -3.83
C LEU A 37 -9.76 -5.26 -2.40
N ASP A 38 -11.05 -5.29 -2.06
CA ASP A 38 -11.55 -5.04 -0.72
C ASP A 38 -11.88 -6.36 -0.02
N TYR A 39 -11.50 -6.47 1.25
CA TYR A 39 -11.65 -7.68 2.05
C TYR A 39 -13.11 -8.13 2.16
N PHE A 40 -14.06 -7.19 2.29
CA PHE A 40 -15.48 -7.47 2.52
C PHE A 40 -16.34 -7.26 1.27
N LYS A 41 -15.96 -6.29 0.42
CA LYS A 41 -16.77 -5.87 -0.74
C LYS A 41 -16.35 -6.51 -2.05
N GLY A 42 -15.20 -7.19 -2.09
CA GLY A 42 -14.62 -7.72 -3.32
C GLY A 42 -14.04 -6.62 -4.19
N ASP A 43 -14.21 -6.72 -5.51
CA ASP A 43 -13.60 -5.80 -6.47
C ASP A 43 -14.35 -4.46 -6.55
N ILE A 44 -13.63 -3.36 -6.32
CA ILE A 44 -14.11 -1.98 -6.46
C ILE A 44 -13.34 -1.30 -7.59
N PHE A 45 -14.05 -0.77 -8.59
CA PHE A 45 -13.45 -0.10 -9.74
C PHE A 45 -13.43 1.41 -9.55
N VAL A 46 -12.29 2.06 -9.82
CA VAL A 46 -12.09 3.49 -9.52
C VAL A 46 -11.64 4.24 -10.77
N LYS A 47 -12.22 5.44 -10.99
CA LYS A 47 -11.92 6.34 -12.12
C LYS A 47 -10.64 7.17 -11.90
N ALA A 48 -9.58 6.51 -11.43
CA ALA A 48 -8.26 7.10 -11.23
C ALA A 48 -7.16 6.02 -11.28
N PRO A 49 -5.91 6.38 -11.64
CA PRO A 49 -4.79 5.45 -11.62
C PRO A 49 -4.46 4.98 -10.20
N PRO A 50 -3.86 3.79 -10.03
CA PRO A 50 -3.51 3.25 -8.71
C PRO A 50 -2.70 4.21 -7.83
N PHE A 51 -1.77 4.95 -8.44
CA PHE A 51 -0.93 5.90 -7.71
C PHE A 51 -1.74 7.08 -7.16
N ASN A 52 -2.69 7.63 -7.93
CA ASN A 52 -3.55 8.72 -7.47
C ASN A 52 -4.47 8.26 -6.32
N VAL A 53 -4.97 7.02 -6.38
CA VAL A 53 -5.76 6.42 -5.29
C VAL A 53 -4.92 6.31 -4.02
N LEU A 54 -3.66 5.85 -4.13
CA LEU A 54 -2.74 5.79 -3.00
C LEU A 54 -2.45 7.19 -2.42
N GLN A 55 -2.18 8.18 -3.27
CA GLN A 55 -1.96 9.57 -2.85
C GLN A 55 -3.17 10.11 -2.07
N GLY A 56 -4.39 9.81 -2.52
CA GLY A 56 -5.61 10.16 -1.81
C GLY A 56 -5.70 9.54 -0.41
N GLY A 57 -5.38 8.26 -0.28
CA GLY A 57 -5.32 7.61 1.03
C GLY A 57 -4.25 8.20 1.97
N CYS A 58 -3.11 8.62 1.43
CA CYS A 58 -2.11 9.35 2.23
C CYS A 58 -2.71 10.63 2.79
N LEU A 59 -3.39 11.43 1.95
CA LEU A 59 -4.03 12.68 2.36
C LEU A 59 -5.12 12.44 3.41
N ASP A 60 -5.85 11.33 3.33
CA ASP A 60 -6.81 10.89 4.37
C ASP A 60 -6.14 10.59 5.70
N GLY A 61 -4.89 10.14 5.67
CA GLY A 61 -4.03 10.02 6.86
C GLY A 61 -3.37 11.33 7.31
N GLY A 62 -3.63 12.45 6.65
CA GLY A 62 -3.13 13.78 7.02
C GLY A 62 -1.73 14.13 6.48
N SER A 63 -1.23 13.45 5.43
CA SER A 63 0.06 13.79 4.81
C SER A 63 0.07 13.39 3.33
N ASP A 64 0.86 14.04 2.49
CA ASP A 64 1.01 13.61 1.10
C ASP A 64 1.90 12.37 0.95
N TYR A 65 1.94 11.80 -0.25
CA TYR A 65 2.78 10.64 -0.55
C TYR A 65 4.28 10.93 -0.33
N ASP A 66 4.76 12.12 -0.73
CA ASP A 66 6.18 12.47 -0.66
C ASP A 66 6.66 12.60 0.77
N GLY A 67 5.86 13.20 1.67
CA GLY A 67 6.14 13.23 3.10
C GLY A 67 6.24 11.83 3.71
N ARG A 68 5.32 10.92 3.35
CA ARG A 68 5.36 9.51 3.79
C ARG A 68 6.58 8.76 3.25
N ARG A 69 6.93 8.99 1.99
CA ARG A 69 8.10 8.40 1.34
C ARG A 69 9.39 8.91 1.98
N ASN A 70 9.51 10.22 2.18
CA ASN A 70 10.66 10.87 2.80
C ASN A 70 10.88 10.39 4.23
N TYR A 71 9.81 10.25 5.03
CA TYR A 71 9.91 9.63 6.36
C TYR A 71 10.60 8.27 6.30
N THR A 72 10.20 7.42 5.34
CA THR A 72 10.75 6.08 5.20
C THR A 72 12.20 6.10 4.72
N LEU A 73 12.55 6.98 3.78
CA LEU A 73 13.93 7.15 3.31
C LEU A 73 14.89 7.68 4.39
N LEU A 74 14.42 8.59 5.25
CA LEU A 74 15.23 9.16 6.32
C LEU A 74 15.33 8.22 7.53
N SER A 75 14.31 7.40 7.76
CA SER A 75 14.27 6.47 8.89
C SER A 75 14.90 5.11 8.57
N PHE A 76 15.00 4.74 7.30
CA PHE A 76 15.45 3.44 6.83
C PHE A 76 16.25 3.57 5.54
N ASP A 77 17.25 2.70 5.36
CA ASP A 77 18.08 2.65 4.15
C ASP A 77 17.37 1.94 2.96
N TYR A 78 16.13 2.37 2.66
CA TYR A 78 15.23 1.76 1.68
C TYR A 78 15.03 2.67 0.46
N GLU A 79 16.08 2.85 -0.33
CA GLU A 79 16.11 3.80 -1.46
C GLU A 79 15.07 3.51 -2.58
N LYS A 80 14.68 2.24 -2.77
CA LYS A 80 13.83 1.79 -3.87
C LYS A 80 12.64 0.97 -3.39
N LYS A 81 11.50 1.17 -4.08
CA LYS A 81 10.22 0.48 -3.79
C LYS A 81 9.90 0.59 -2.31
N THR A 82 9.87 1.84 -1.85
CA THR A 82 9.81 2.21 -0.45
C THR A 82 8.41 1.93 0.09
N PRO A 83 8.28 1.26 1.25
CA PRO A 83 7.00 1.14 1.94
C PRO A 83 6.36 2.49 2.21
N VAL A 84 5.03 2.54 2.23
CA VAL A 84 4.26 3.76 2.47
C VAL A 84 3.29 3.51 3.61
N GLY A 85 3.43 4.26 4.69
CA GLY A 85 2.40 4.37 5.71
C GLY A 85 1.28 5.26 5.21
N VAL A 86 0.25 4.67 4.60
CA VAL A 86 -0.88 5.40 4.00
C VAL A 86 -1.68 6.11 5.11
N MET A 87 -2.16 5.34 6.09
CA MET A 87 -2.73 5.85 7.34
C MET A 87 -2.07 5.14 8.53
N PRO A 88 -0.87 5.60 8.93
CA PRO A 88 -0.03 4.92 9.93
C PRO A 88 -0.72 4.66 11.27
N TYR A 89 -1.50 5.63 11.77
CA TYR A 89 -2.27 5.52 13.01
C TYR A 89 -3.35 4.44 12.98
N GLN A 90 -3.83 4.08 11.77
CA GLN A 90 -4.80 3.00 11.56
C GLN A 90 -4.12 1.68 11.15
N LYS A 91 -2.78 1.62 11.23
CA LYS A 91 -1.96 0.47 10.79
C LYS A 91 -2.13 0.14 9.30
N ILE A 92 -2.49 1.12 8.47
CA ILE A 92 -2.66 0.94 7.02
C ILE A 92 -1.34 1.27 6.33
N TYR A 93 -0.59 0.22 6.00
CA TYR A 93 0.67 0.29 5.28
C TYR A 93 0.58 -0.47 3.96
N ALA A 94 1.13 0.12 2.90
CA ALA A 94 1.20 -0.48 1.59
C ALA A 94 2.63 -0.51 1.05
N PHE A 95 2.91 -1.47 0.17
CA PHE A 95 4.17 -1.53 -0.57
C PHE A 95 3.92 -1.76 -2.07
N PRO A 96 4.77 -1.18 -2.93
CA PRO A 96 4.64 -1.37 -4.36
C PRO A 96 5.35 -2.64 -4.81
N THR A 97 4.76 -3.36 -5.77
CA THR A 97 5.43 -4.50 -6.43
C THR A 97 6.56 -4.02 -7.34
N GLU A 98 6.35 -2.91 -8.03
CA GLU A 98 7.30 -2.31 -8.98
C GLU A 98 7.65 -0.87 -8.61
N SER A 99 8.27 -0.11 -9.51
CA SER A 99 8.37 1.34 -9.30
C SER A 99 6.95 1.92 -9.30
N PRO A 100 6.59 2.85 -8.39
CA PRO A 100 5.32 3.59 -8.44
C PRO A 100 5.01 4.24 -9.80
N GLU A 101 6.06 4.59 -10.54
CA GLU A 101 5.99 5.19 -11.87
C GLU A 101 5.65 4.16 -12.96
N ASN A 102 5.78 2.86 -12.67
CA ASN A 102 5.43 1.81 -13.62
C ASN A 102 3.92 1.60 -13.65
N HIS A 103 3.34 1.60 -14.85
CA HIS A 103 1.91 1.39 -15.06
C HIS A 103 1.42 0.01 -14.56
N SER A 104 2.30 -1.00 -14.50
CA SER A 104 1.96 -2.33 -13.95
C SER A 104 2.12 -2.44 -12.43
N CYS A 105 2.45 -1.34 -11.73
CA CYS A 105 2.67 -1.36 -10.30
C CYS A 105 1.37 -1.67 -9.53
N VAL A 106 1.44 -2.69 -8.69
CA VAL A 106 0.38 -3.07 -7.76
C VAL A 106 0.79 -2.65 -6.36
N TRP A 107 -0.12 -2.03 -5.62
CA TRP A 107 0.06 -1.73 -4.20
C TRP A 107 -0.59 -2.81 -3.37
N ILE A 108 0.18 -3.43 -2.46
CA ILE A 108 -0.28 -4.50 -1.57
C ILE A 108 -0.34 -3.96 -0.15
N PHE A 109 -1.45 -4.19 0.55
CA PHE A 109 -1.65 -3.74 1.92
C PHE A 109 -1.21 -4.82 2.89
N LEU A 110 -0.25 -4.46 3.76
CA LEU A 110 0.46 -5.40 4.62
C LEU A 110 -0.48 -6.18 5.54
N ALA A 111 -1.50 -5.52 6.09
CA ALA A 111 -2.42 -6.09 7.07
C ALA A 111 -3.15 -7.35 6.55
N HIS A 112 -3.34 -7.45 5.23
CA HIS A 112 -4.10 -8.53 4.60
C HIS A 112 -3.23 -9.61 3.96
N TYR A 113 -1.91 -9.43 3.93
CA TYR A 113 -1.00 -10.43 3.38
C TYR A 113 -1.00 -11.70 4.26
N LYS A 114 -1.25 -12.87 3.67
CA LYS A 114 -1.20 -14.17 4.36
C LYS A 114 0.01 -14.99 3.94
N SER A 115 0.19 -15.23 2.64
CA SER A 115 1.32 -16.01 2.14
C SER A 115 1.65 -15.74 0.67
N ALA A 116 2.77 -16.30 0.20
CA ALA A 116 3.22 -16.19 -1.18
C ALA A 116 3.71 -17.51 -1.77
N LYS A 117 3.24 -17.82 -2.98
CA LYS A 117 3.63 -18.99 -3.77
C LYS A 117 4.33 -18.54 -5.05
N LYS A 118 5.51 -19.12 -5.33
CA LYS A 118 6.25 -18.86 -6.57
C LYS A 118 5.51 -19.51 -7.74
N ILE A 119 5.19 -18.73 -8.78
CA ILE A 119 4.63 -19.25 -10.04
C ILE A 119 5.73 -19.38 -11.09
N SER A 120 6.62 -18.39 -11.18
CA SER A 120 7.80 -18.44 -12.06
C SER A 120 8.94 -17.57 -11.49
N LYS A 121 10.05 -17.43 -12.22
CA LYS A 121 11.16 -16.53 -11.81
C LYS A 121 10.72 -15.08 -11.63
N LYS A 122 9.71 -14.61 -12.36
CA LYS A 122 9.23 -13.22 -12.34
C LYS A 122 7.74 -13.09 -11.98
N LYS A 123 7.09 -14.14 -11.48
CA LYS A 123 5.68 -14.11 -11.09
C LYS A 123 5.45 -14.82 -9.76
N THR A 124 4.64 -14.20 -8.91
CA THR A 124 4.29 -14.72 -7.58
C THR A 124 2.79 -14.60 -7.38
N GLU A 125 2.18 -15.64 -6.81
CA GLU A 125 0.80 -15.62 -6.32
C GLU A 125 0.81 -15.24 -4.84
N ILE A 126 0.13 -14.15 -4.51
CA ILE A 126 -0.17 -13.73 -3.15
C ILE A 126 -1.48 -14.37 -2.74
N THR A 127 -1.54 -14.92 -1.54
CA THR A 127 -2.80 -15.27 -0.87
C THR A 127 -3.05 -14.25 0.23
N PHE A 128 -4.25 -13.66 0.25
CA PHE A 128 -4.70 -12.75 1.29
C PHE A 128 -5.36 -13.48 2.45
N GLN A 129 -5.64 -12.77 3.54
CA GLN A 129 -6.27 -13.35 4.74
C GLN A 129 -7.66 -13.92 4.48
N ASN A 130 -8.42 -13.38 3.52
CA ASN A 130 -9.72 -13.93 3.08
C ASN A 130 -9.60 -15.02 2.00
N ASP A 131 -8.41 -15.61 1.83
CA ASP A 131 -8.09 -16.64 0.84
C ASP A 131 -8.21 -16.21 -0.65
N THR A 132 -8.52 -14.94 -0.91
CA THR A 132 -8.41 -14.36 -2.24
C THR A 132 -6.96 -14.40 -2.71
N LYS A 133 -6.76 -14.60 -4.02
CA LYS A 133 -5.44 -14.72 -4.64
C LYS A 133 -5.21 -13.63 -5.67
N LEU A 134 -3.97 -13.16 -5.74
CA LEU A 134 -3.53 -12.18 -6.74
C LEU A 134 -2.16 -12.55 -7.29
N VAL A 135 -2.03 -12.60 -8.61
CA VAL A 135 -0.74 -12.86 -9.27
C VAL A 135 -0.07 -11.53 -9.60
N VAL A 136 1.16 -11.34 -9.12
CA VAL A 136 1.94 -10.11 -9.31
C VAL A 136 3.23 -10.36 -10.11
N PRO A 137 3.70 -9.37 -10.91
CA PRO A 137 4.83 -9.52 -11.82
C PRO A 137 6.20 -9.37 -11.13
N ILE A 138 6.37 -9.98 -9.96
CA ILE A 138 7.64 -9.98 -9.22
C ILE A 138 8.02 -11.37 -8.75
N SER A 139 9.32 -11.57 -8.48
CA SER A 139 9.81 -12.81 -7.86
C SER A 139 9.33 -12.93 -6.42
N LYS A 140 9.25 -14.16 -5.91
CA LYS A 140 8.81 -14.43 -4.54
C LYS A 140 9.77 -13.78 -3.54
N GLU A 141 11.06 -13.82 -3.83
CA GLU A 141 12.12 -13.26 -3.00
C GLU A 141 12.01 -11.73 -2.90
N ALA A 142 11.73 -11.05 -4.02
CA ALA A 142 11.50 -9.61 -4.04
C ALA A 142 10.22 -9.22 -3.26
N LEU A 143 9.14 -9.99 -3.42
CA LEU A 143 7.89 -9.79 -2.68
C LEU A 143 8.12 -9.92 -1.16
N LEU A 144 8.76 -11.01 -0.72
CA LEU A 144 9.02 -11.24 0.70
C LEU A 144 9.89 -10.13 1.31
N LYS A 145 10.86 -9.60 0.54
CA LYS A 145 11.65 -8.44 0.96
C LYS A 145 10.77 -7.19 1.15
N GLN A 146 9.78 -6.97 0.29
CA GLN A 146 8.83 -5.86 0.45
C GLN A 146 7.95 -6.03 1.69
N VAL A 147 7.44 -7.24 1.93
CA VAL A 147 6.69 -7.56 3.15
C VAL A 147 7.53 -7.27 4.39
N GLN A 148 8.76 -7.80 4.46
CA GLN A 148 9.67 -7.59 5.60
C GLN A 148 9.97 -6.12 5.86
N ARG A 149 10.30 -5.35 4.81
CA ARG A 149 10.57 -3.91 4.92
C ARG A 149 9.35 -3.15 5.43
N THR A 150 8.17 -3.47 4.92
CA THR A 150 6.92 -2.82 5.33
C THR A 150 6.57 -3.14 6.78
N SER A 151 6.70 -4.41 7.19
CA SER A 151 6.52 -4.81 8.59
C SER A 151 7.49 -4.09 9.52
N HIS A 152 8.75 -3.94 9.11
CA HIS A 152 9.73 -3.20 9.88
C HIS A 152 9.35 -1.71 10.04
N CYS A 153 8.93 -1.06 8.95
CA CYS A 153 8.44 0.32 9.01
C CYS A 153 7.22 0.49 9.93
N ALA A 154 6.25 -0.43 9.83
CA ALA A 154 5.04 -0.40 10.67
C ALA A 154 5.39 -0.58 12.16
N ASN A 155 6.21 -1.57 12.49
CA ASN A 155 6.62 -1.84 13.87
C ASN A 155 7.41 -0.69 14.48
N GLN A 156 8.32 -0.08 13.71
CA GLN A 156 9.12 1.05 14.19
C GLN A 156 8.26 2.29 14.44
N PHE A 157 7.26 2.55 13.60
CA PHE A 157 6.32 3.65 13.83
C PHE A 157 5.46 3.38 15.06
N GLU A 158 4.95 2.15 15.23
CA GLU A 158 4.18 1.74 16.40
C GLU A 158 4.99 1.88 17.71
N TYR A 159 6.26 1.44 17.70
CA TYR A 159 7.16 1.61 18.84
C TYR A 159 7.42 3.10 19.17
N ARG A 160 7.56 3.97 18.16
CA ARG A 160 7.68 5.42 18.39
C ARG A 160 6.41 6.01 19.00
N LEU A 161 5.24 5.60 18.51
CA LEU A 161 3.96 6.03 19.07
C LEU A 161 3.82 5.60 20.54
N SER A 162 4.11 4.33 20.86
CA SER A 162 4.00 3.83 22.23
C SER A 162 4.94 4.56 23.19
N ASN A 163 6.19 4.82 22.79
CA ASN A 163 7.15 5.50 23.66
C ASN A 163 6.89 6.99 23.82
N ASN A 164 6.42 7.66 22.76
CA ASN A 164 6.00 9.06 22.85
C ASN A 164 4.79 9.20 23.78
N PHE A 165 3.87 8.23 23.77
CA PHE A 165 2.71 8.23 24.68
C PHE A 165 3.10 7.94 26.13
N LEU A 166 4.12 7.09 26.35
CA LEU A 166 4.62 6.71 27.68
C LEU A 166 5.68 7.67 28.24
N GLY A 167 6.06 8.73 27.52
CA GLY A 167 7.04 9.72 27.99
C GLY A 167 8.49 9.23 28.06
N PHE A 168 8.80 8.05 27.50
CA PHE A 168 10.18 7.54 27.44
C PHE A 168 10.90 8.15 26.23
N THR A 169 11.43 9.37 26.38
CA THR A 169 12.43 9.90 25.45
C THR A 169 13.74 9.15 25.69
N LYS A 170 14.08 8.19 24.81
CA LYS A 170 15.46 7.70 24.76
C LYS A 170 16.35 8.83 24.19
N PRO A 171 17.50 9.14 24.80
CA PRO A 171 18.43 10.12 24.27
C PRO A 171 18.95 9.64 22.91
N LEU A 172 19.06 10.59 21.97
CA LEU A 172 19.70 10.39 20.68
C LEU A 172 21.20 10.17 20.94
N TYR A 173 21.70 8.98 20.60
CA TYR A 173 23.12 8.74 20.35
C TYR A 173 23.29 8.48 18.86
#